data_AF-A0A3N0XAG9-F1
#
_entry.id   AF-A0A3N0XAG9-F1
#
_cell.length_a   1.000
_cell.length_b   1.000
_cell.length_c   1.000
_cell.angle_alpha   90.00
_cell.angle_beta   90.00
_cell.angle_gamma   90.00
#
_symmetry.space_group_name_H-M   'P 1'
#
loop_
_entity.id
_entity.type
_entity.pdbx_description
1 polymer ?
#
loop_
_entity_poly.entity_id
_entity_poly.type
_entity_poly.pdbx_seq_one_letter_code
_entity_poly.pdbx_strand_id
1 'polypeptide(L)'
;PELRLIKFKKGLEESGVPGFNTRIYLVEGAHKIDEKSYLELSDGGSHSLKISSDELYGNPSCPCCANNYALATCQCGGIHCISGQGESKCPYCGNVGYYGVSEGGFDINRTLG
;
A
#
# COMPACT_ATOMS: atom_id res chain seq x y z
N PRO A 1 5.29 3.19 20.63
CA PRO A 1 4.68 3.50 19.31
C PRO A 1 3.34 2.76 19.18
N GLU A 2 2.25 3.46 18.83
CA GLU A 2 0.97 2.79 18.60
C GLU A 2 1.00 2.04 17.25
N LEU A 3 0.72 0.75 17.25
CA LEU A 3 0.71 -0.09 16.05
C LEU A 3 -0.57 0.17 15.24
N ARG A 4 -0.40 0.45 13.95
CA ARG A 4 -1.50 0.76 13.03
C ARG A 4 -1.28 0.09 11.69
N LEU A 5 -2.37 -0.42 11.10
CA LEU A 5 -2.38 -0.94 9.74
C LEU A 5 -3.39 -0.18 8.88
N ILE A 6 -3.09 -0.08 7.59
CA ILE A 6 -4.02 0.46 6.60
C ILE A 6 -5.04 -0.64 6.29
N LYS A 7 -6.32 -0.31 6.45
CA LYS A 7 -7.42 -1.20 6.13
C LYS A 7 -7.99 -0.85 4.77
N PHE A 8 -8.22 -1.88 3.98
CA PHE A 8 -8.95 -1.79 2.72
C PHE A 8 -10.25 -2.59 2.82
N LYS A 9 -11.32 -2.03 2.27
CA LYS A 9 -12.63 -2.67 2.16
C LYS A 9 -12.80 -3.23 0.76
N LYS A 10 -13.11 -4.53 0.66
CA LYS A 10 -13.43 -5.17 -0.62
C LYS A 10 -14.72 -4.57 -1.20
N GLY A 11 -14.66 -4.18 -2.46
CA GLY A 11 -15.76 -3.68 -3.27
C GLY A 11 -15.83 -4.38 -4.63
N LEU A 12 -16.88 -4.05 -5.37
CA LEU A 12 -17.12 -4.47 -6.75
C LEU A 12 -17.45 -3.22 -7.57
N GLU A 13 -16.81 -3.07 -8.72
CA GLU A 13 -17.11 -2.03 -9.70
C GLU A 13 -17.64 -2.69 -10.98
N GLU A 14 -18.49 -1.99 -11.74
CA GLU A 14 -18.90 -2.49 -13.05
C GLU A 14 -17.67 -2.53 -13.98
N SER A 15 -17.44 -3.67 -14.62
CA SER A 15 -16.34 -3.79 -15.57
C SER A 15 -16.76 -3.26 -16.95
N GLY A 16 -15.79 -3.00 -17.82
CA GLY A 16 -16.07 -2.70 -19.23
C GLY A 16 -16.73 -3.86 -20.01
N VAL A 17 -16.88 -5.04 -19.40
CA VAL A 17 -17.57 -6.19 -19.98
C VAL A 17 -18.97 -6.30 -19.35
N PRO A 18 -20.05 -6.22 -20.16
CA PRO A 18 -21.41 -6.30 -19.66
C PRO A 18 -21.67 -7.58 -18.86
N GLY A 19 -22.27 -7.44 -17.69
CA GLY A 19 -22.58 -8.56 -16.79
C GLY A 19 -21.42 -9.05 -15.92
N PHE A 20 -20.26 -8.38 -15.96
CA PHE A 20 -19.12 -8.69 -15.09
C PHE A 20 -18.75 -7.51 -14.20
N ASN A 21 -18.25 -7.83 -13.00
CA ASN A 21 -17.72 -6.86 -12.05
C ASN A 21 -16.21 -7.05 -11.84
N THR A 22 -15.51 -5.95 -11.70
CA THR A 22 -14.11 -5.93 -11.27
C THR A 22 -14.05 -5.86 -9.76
N ARG A 23 -13.21 -6.70 -9.14
CA ARG A 23 -12.94 -6.61 -7.71
C ARG A 23 -12.01 -5.43 -7.45
N ILE A 24 -12.37 -4.60 -6.48
CA ILE A 24 -11.54 -3.49 -6.02
C ILE A 24 -11.40 -3.52 -4.49
N TYR A 25 -10.41 -2.83 -3.95
CA TYR A 25 -10.16 -2.69 -2.53
C TYR A 25 -10.01 -1.20 -2.20
N LEU A 26 -11.05 -0.60 -1.63
CA LEU A 26 -11.08 0.83 -1.32
C LEU A 26 -10.42 1.08 0.03
N VAL A 27 -9.56 2.09 0.11
CA VAL A 27 -8.98 2.53 1.39
C VAL A 27 -10.07 2.95 2.36
N GLU A 28 -10.07 2.35 3.55
CA GLU A 28 -10.97 2.74 4.66
C GLU A 28 -10.24 3.69 5.61
N GLY A 29 -8.94 3.45 5.86
CA GLY A 29 -8.10 4.29 6.69
C GLY A 29 -7.04 3.51 7.47
N ALA A 30 -6.29 4.20 8.32
CA ALA A 30 -5.36 3.57 9.25
C ALA A 30 -6.04 3.30 10.59
N HIS A 31 -6.03 2.05 11.06
CA HIS A 31 -6.66 1.62 12.29
C HIS A 31 -5.64 1.18 13.32
N LYS A 32 -5.85 1.56 14.59
CA LYS A 32 -5.09 1.01 15.72
C LYS A 32 -5.46 -0.45 15.90
N ILE A 33 -4.45 -1.29 16.11
CA ILE A 33 -4.61 -2.71 16.40
C ILE A 33 -3.69 -3.10 17.54
N ASP A 34 -4.03 -4.18 18.24
CA ASP A 34 -3.17 -4.73 19.28
C ASP A 34 -1.91 -5.39 18.69
N GLU A 35 -0.90 -5.57 19.53
CA GLU A 35 0.40 -6.12 19.12
C GLU A 35 0.30 -7.54 18.55
N LYS A 36 -0.58 -8.39 19.12
CA LYS A 36 -0.75 -9.75 18.63
C LYS A 36 -1.35 -9.74 17.23
N SER A 37 -2.43 -8.99 17.01
CA SER A 37 -3.04 -8.81 15.69
C SER A 37 -2.08 -8.18 14.69
N TYR A 38 -1.25 -7.23 15.12
CA TYR A 38 -0.24 -6.60 14.27
C TYR A 38 0.78 -7.62 13.79
N LEU A 39 1.31 -8.44 14.70
CA LEU A 39 2.23 -9.51 14.34
C LEU A 39 1.51 -10.54 13.45
N GLU A 40 0.31 -11.02 13.77
CA GLU A 40 -0.39 -12.00 12.91
C GLU A 40 -0.66 -11.49 11.48
N LEU A 41 -0.90 -10.18 11.31
CA LEU A 41 -1.20 -9.58 10.01
C LEU A 41 0.03 -9.07 9.24
N SER A 42 1.15 -8.83 9.94
CA SER A 42 2.38 -8.26 9.38
C SER A 42 3.55 -9.25 9.36
N ASP A 43 3.51 -10.27 10.22
CA ASP A 43 4.55 -11.30 10.32
C ASP A 43 4.62 -12.07 9.00
N GLY A 44 5.84 -12.11 8.48
CA GLY A 44 6.19 -12.58 7.14
C GLY A 44 6.12 -14.09 7.00
N GLY A 45 5.07 -14.72 7.54
CA GLY A 45 4.71 -16.09 7.18
C GLY A 45 4.69 -16.21 5.65
N SER A 46 5.09 -17.38 5.13
CA SER A 46 5.13 -17.66 3.68
C SER A 46 3.72 -17.58 3.10
N HIS A 47 3.30 -16.37 2.81
CA HIS A 47 2.05 -16.05 2.18
C HIS A 47 2.40 -15.61 0.77
N SER A 48 2.20 -16.50 -0.19
CA SER A 48 2.26 -16.21 -1.63
C SER A 48 1.17 -15.24 -2.11
N LEU A 49 0.49 -14.57 -1.17
CA LEU A 49 -0.59 -13.64 -1.41
C LEU A 49 0.01 -12.27 -1.76
N LYS A 50 -0.08 -11.95 -3.05
CA LYS A 50 0.21 -10.63 -3.59
C LYS A 50 -1.11 -9.96 -3.96
N ILE A 51 -1.12 -8.64 -3.95
CA ILE A 51 -2.20 -7.84 -4.51
C ILE A 51 -1.61 -6.87 -5.52
N SER A 52 -2.25 -6.72 -6.67
CA SER A 52 -1.86 -5.66 -7.60
C SER A 52 -2.26 -4.31 -7.01
N SER A 53 -1.37 -3.32 -7.09
CA SER A 53 -1.69 -1.94 -6.74
C SER A 53 -2.87 -1.38 -7.56
N ASP A 54 -3.14 -1.93 -8.75
CA ASP A 54 -4.30 -1.55 -9.57
C ASP A 54 -5.63 -1.97 -8.95
N GLU A 55 -5.62 -2.95 -8.03
CA GLU A 55 -6.81 -3.33 -7.28
C GLU A 55 -7.03 -2.42 -6.06
N LEU A 56 -6.05 -1.59 -5.68
CA LEU A 56 -6.12 -0.70 -4.51
C LEU A 56 -6.59 0.70 -4.90
N TYR A 57 -7.73 1.11 -4.33
CA TYR A 57 -8.38 2.38 -4.67
C TYR A 57 -8.25 3.38 -3.53
N GLY A 58 -7.74 4.56 -3.87
CA GLY A 58 -7.51 5.67 -2.94
C GLY A 58 -6.08 5.73 -2.41
N ASN A 59 -5.76 6.83 -1.73
CA ASN A 59 -4.41 7.12 -1.27
C ASN A 59 -4.36 7.15 0.27
N PRO A 60 -3.91 6.06 0.93
CA PRO A 60 -3.76 6.07 2.38
C PRO A 60 -2.61 6.99 2.82
N SER A 61 -2.84 7.73 3.90
CA SER A 61 -1.76 8.41 4.63
C SER A 61 -0.92 7.40 5.42
N CYS A 62 0.36 7.70 5.62
CA CYS A 62 1.26 6.82 6.35
C CYS A 62 0.79 6.65 7.81
N PRO A 63 0.55 5.42 8.28
CA PRO A 63 0.12 5.17 9.66
C PRO A 63 1.18 5.56 10.70
N CYS A 64 2.46 5.61 10.32
CA CYS A 64 3.60 5.91 11.20
C CYS A 64 3.87 7.43 11.33
N CYS A 65 3.93 8.15 10.20
CA CYS A 65 4.37 9.55 10.17
C CYS A 65 3.38 10.53 9.54
N ALA A 66 2.18 10.08 9.17
CA ALA A 66 1.12 10.90 8.57
C ALA A 66 1.46 11.57 7.22
N ASN A 67 2.53 11.13 6.54
CA ASN A 67 2.79 11.51 5.15
C ASN A 67 1.59 11.23 4.25
N ASN A 68 1.39 12.09 3.24
CA ASN A 68 0.20 12.05 2.38
C ASN A 68 0.09 10.77 1.54
N TYR A 69 1.21 10.14 1.18
CA TYR A 69 1.24 8.95 0.35
C TYR A 69 1.97 7.84 1.10
N ALA A 70 1.29 6.74 1.43
CA ALA A 70 1.89 5.63 2.17
C ALA A 70 2.54 4.55 1.29
N LEU A 71 2.19 4.50 -0.01
CA LEU A 71 2.53 3.39 -0.91
C LEU A 71 3.37 3.85 -2.11
N ALA A 72 4.50 4.51 -1.86
CA ALA A 72 5.45 4.87 -2.90
C ALA A 72 6.50 3.76 -3.10
N THR A 73 6.70 3.33 -4.34
CA THR A 73 7.59 2.21 -4.65
C THR A 73 8.89 2.67 -5.26
N CYS A 74 10.01 2.16 -4.75
CA CYS A 74 11.32 2.37 -5.35
C CYS A 74 11.66 1.25 -6.36
N GLN A 75 12.54 1.54 -7.32
CA GLN A 75 13.10 0.55 -8.25
C GLN A 75 13.76 -0.67 -7.57
N CYS A 76 14.16 -0.55 -6.29
CA CYS A 76 14.67 -1.68 -5.51
C CYS A 76 13.57 -2.62 -4.99
N GLY A 77 12.29 -2.34 -5.27
CA GLY A 77 11.13 -3.10 -4.78
C GLY A 77 10.63 -2.70 -3.40
N GLY A 78 11.28 -1.74 -2.73
CA GLY A 78 10.86 -1.25 -1.42
C GLY A 78 9.67 -0.28 -1.50
N ILE A 79 8.69 -0.44 -0.61
CA ILE A 79 7.51 0.42 -0.48
C ILE A 79 7.70 1.31 0.75
N HIS A 80 7.60 2.63 0.58
CA HIS A 80 7.73 3.61 1.67
C HIS A 80 6.77 4.78 1.47
N CYS A 81 6.67 5.64 2.48
CA CYS A 81 5.82 6.83 2.41
C CYS A 81 6.58 8.07 1.91
N ILE A 82 5.89 8.95 1.20
CA ILE A 82 6.39 10.26 0.77
C ILE A 82 5.38 11.36 1.10
N SER A 83 5.88 12.57 1.35
CA SER A 83 5.02 13.73 1.67
C SER A 83 4.27 14.27 0.45
N GLY A 84 4.79 14.04 -0.75
CA GLY A 84 4.24 14.56 -2.00
C GLY A 84 4.97 14.02 -3.22
N GLN A 85 4.43 14.32 -4.41
CA GLN A 85 5.14 14.10 -5.67
C GLN A 85 6.40 14.98 -5.69
N GLY A 86 7.48 14.45 -6.25
CA GLY A 86 8.77 15.15 -6.27
C GLY A 86 9.96 14.24 -5.98
N GLU A 87 11.11 14.87 -5.79
CA GLU A 87 12.32 14.17 -5.39
C GLU A 87 12.16 13.60 -3.96
N SER A 88 12.52 12.32 -3.78
CA SER A 88 12.59 11.68 -2.47
C SER A 88 13.67 10.59 -2.46
N LYS A 89 14.20 10.32 -1.27
CA LYS A 89 15.23 9.29 -1.05
C LYS A 89 14.59 8.01 -0.53
N CYS A 90 14.83 6.89 -1.20
CA CYS A 90 14.40 5.57 -0.73
C CYS A 90 15.13 5.20 0.57
N PRO A 91 14.42 4.89 1.67
CA PRO A 91 15.05 4.55 2.95
C PRO A 91 15.73 3.16 2.92
N TYR A 92 15.34 2.29 1.98
CA TYR A 92 15.87 0.93 1.90
C TYR A 92 17.20 0.83 1.15
N CYS A 93 17.32 1.49 -0.02
CA CYS A 93 18.51 1.41 -0.86
C CYS A 93 19.28 2.73 -0.99
N GLY A 94 18.76 3.82 -0.43
CA GLY A 94 19.39 5.14 -0.48
C GLY A 94 19.27 5.87 -1.82
N ASN A 95 18.64 5.28 -2.84
CA ASN A 95 18.45 5.90 -4.15
C ASN A 95 17.60 7.17 -4.04
N VAL A 96 18.04 8.25 -4.67
CA VAL A 96 17.25 9.48 -4.84
C VAL A 96 16.58 9.43 -6.20
N GLY A 97 15.28 9.64 -6.25
CA GLY A 97 14.51 9.60 -7.48
C GLY A 97 13.28 10.49 -7.41
N TYR A 98 12.69 10.77 -8.58
CA TYR A 98 11.46 11.53 -8.67
C TYR A 98 10.26 10.58 -8.57
N TYR A 99 9.39 10.82 -7.59
CA TYR A 99 8.17 10.07 -7.36
C TYR A 99 6.98 10.82 -7.95
N GLY A 100 6.15 10.11 -8.70
CA GLY A 100 4.92 10.63 -9.31
C GLY A 100 3.84 9.56 -9.34
N VAL A 101 2.71 9.89 -9.96
CA VAL A 101 1.68 8.90 -10.26
C VAL A 101 2.18 7.94 -11.33
N SER A 102 2.13 6.63 -11.03
CA SER A 102 2.43 5.58 -12.01
C SER A 102 1.20 5.31 -12.87
N GLU A 103 1.41 5.10 -14.18
CA GLU A 103 0.37 4.60 -15.09
C GLU A 103 0.28 3.06 -15.11
N GLY A 104 1.20 2.37 -14.44
CA GLY A 104 1.22 0.91 -14.34
C GLY A 104 1.15 0.42 -12.90
N GLY A 105 0.47 -0.71 -12.71
CA GLY A 105 0.42 -1.41 -11.44
C GLY A 105 1.66 -2.22 -11.14
N PHE A 106 1.82 -2.55 -9.86
CA PHE A 106 2.86 -3.44 -9.35
C PHE A 106 2.29 -4.34 -8.27
N ASP A 107 2.91 -5.51 -8.09
CA ASP A 107 2.51 -6.43 -7.02
C ASP A 107 3.05 -5.97 -5.67
N ILE A 108 2.13 -5.77 -4.73
CA ILE A 108 2.43 -5.52 -3.33
C ILE A 108 2.42 -6.85 -2.59
N ASN A 109 3.57 -7.19 -2.00
CA ASN A 109 3.68 -8.29 -1.05
C ASN A 109 3.37 -7.78 0.36
N ARG A 110 3.00 -8.69 1.26
CA ARG A 110 3.04 -8.38 2.69
C ARG A 110 4.48 -8.06 3.09
N THR A 111 4.71 -6.86 3.60
CA THR A 111 5.98 -6.45 4.19
C THR A 111 5.72 -5.92 5.59
N LEU A 112 6.71 -6.04 6.46
CA LEU A 112 6.75 -5.24 7.67
C LEU A 112 6.90 -3.77 7.23
N GLY A 113 5.97 -2.92 7.68
CA GLY A 113 5.99 -1.48 7.42
C GLY A 113 7.07 -0.77 8.21
#